data_AF-A0A645J8B4-F1
#
_entry.id   AF-A0A645J8B4-F1
#
_cell.length_a   1.000
_cell.length_b   1.000
_cell.length_c   1.000
_cell.angle_alpha   90.00
_cell.angle_beta   90.00
_cell.angle_gamma   90.00
#
_symmetry.space_group_name_H-M   'P 1'
#
loop_
_entity.id
_entity.type
_entity.pdbx_description
1 polymer ?
#
loop_
_entity_poly.entity_id
_entity_poly.type
_entity_poly.pdbx_seq_one_letter_code
_entity_poly.pdbx_strand_id
1 'polypeptide(L)'
;MTNDAGILKKISINQSNGWVGGFVDLGSGFKDYWKIVPYDNSLLCIDGSGDLWYMTLSDSYALGARLKIGSGWNKYIDVIKQGSALLCIDPNGDLWRYDFSPELPWNID
;
A
#
# COMPACT_ATOMS: atom_id res chain seq x y z
N MET A 1 13.51 2.35 -13.76
CA MET A 1 13.29 0.90 -13.91
C MET A 1 11.81 0.62 -13.82
N THR A 2 11.22 -0.05 -14.80
CA THR A 2 9.87 -0.63 -14.70
C THR A 2 10.08 -2.14 -14.68
N ASN A 3 9.60 -2.81 -13.63
CA ASN A 3 9.51 -4.26 -13.62
C ASN A 3 8.04 -4.61 -13.86
N ASP A 4 7.76 -5.51 -14.79
CA ASP A 4 6.40 -5.97 -15.07
C ASP A 4 5.99 -7.13 -14.14
N ALA A 5 6.85 -7.48 -13.19
CA ALA A 5 6.73 -8.67 -12.35
C ALA A 5 5.91 -8.43 -11.07
N GLY A 6 5.62 -7.18 -10.71
CA GLY A 6 4.88 -6.87 -9.47
C GLY A 6 5.62 -7.32 -8.22
N ILE A 7 6.93 -7.05 -8.17
CA ILE A 7 7.80 -7.43 -7.04
C ILE A 7 8.07 -6.20 -6.18
N LEU A 8 7.83 -6.30 -4.87
CA LEU A 8 8.35 -5.33 -3.90
C LEU A 8 9.85 -5.59 -3.72
N LYS A 9 10.66 -4.59 -4.09
CA LYS A 9 12.12 -4.66 -3.98
C LYS A 9 12.63 -3.62 -2.99
N LYS A 10 13.58 -4.01 -2.15
CA LYS A 10 14.40 -3.09 -1.37
C LYS A 10 15.64 -2.69 -2.17
N ILE A 11 15.89 -1.39 -2.22
CA ILE A 11 17.00 -0.79 -2.95
C ILE A 11 17.47 0.42 -2.15
N SER A 12 18.78 0.64 -2.07
CA SER A 12 19.33 1.89 -1.51
C SER A 12 20.01 2.70 -2.61
N ILE A 13 19.90 4.02 -2.49
CA ILE A 13 20.64 4.99 -3.30
C ILE A 13 21.52 5.84 -2.39
N ASN A 14 22.67 6.27 -2.89
CA ASN A 14 23.47 7.30 -2.23
C ASN A 14 23.08 8.71 -2.74
N GLN A 15 23.65 9.74 -2.11
CA GLN A 15 23.40 11.15 -2.43
C GLN A 15 23.84 11.56 -3.84
N SER A 16 24.66 10.74 -4.51
CA SER A 16 25.13 10.94 -5.87
C SER A 16 24.32 10.11 -6.88
N ASN A 17 23.13 9.65 -6.50
CA ASN A 17 22.23 8.79 -7.30
C ASN A 17 22.83 7.43 -7.69
N GLY A 18 23.85 6.97 -6.98
CA GLY A 18 24.43 5.64 -7.19
C GLY A 18 23.71 4.57 -6.35
N TRP A 19 23.51 3.39 -6.94
CA TRP A 19 22.94 2.23 -6.23
C TRP A 19 23.90 1.74 -5.14
N VAL A 20 23.36 1.39 -3.96
CA VAL A 20 24.12 0.91 -2.80
C VAL A 20 23.50 -0.38 -2.29
N GLY A 21 24.30 -1.44 -2.22
CA GLY A 21 23.80 -2.77 -1.88
C GLY A 21 22.90 -3.32 -3.00
N GLY A 22 23.00 -4.63 -3.27
CA GLY A 22 22.23 -5.25 -4.35
C GLY A 22 20.71 -5.09 -4.19
N PHE A 23 19.98 -5.45 -5.25
CA PHE A 23 18.53 -5.51 -5.24
C PHE A 23 18.06 -6.71 -4.41
N VAL A 24 17.14 -6.48 -3.47
CA VAL A 24 16.56 -7.55 -2.64
C VAL A 24 15.07 -7.64 -2.90
N ASP A 25 14.59 -8.83 -3.22
CA ASP A 25 13.18 -9.11 -3.45
C ASP A 25 12.52 -9.47 -2.12
N LEU A 26 11.51 -8.70 -1.72
CA LEU A 26 10.82 -8.85 -0.43
C LEU A 26 9.48 -9.57 -0.58
N GLY A 27 8.84 -9.47 -1.75
CA GLY A 27 7.58 -10.14 -2.02
C GLY A 27 7.11 -9.98 -3.46
N SER A 28 6.23 -10.89 -3.88
CA SER A 28 5.59 -10.91 -5.21
C SER A 28 4.10 -10.59 -5.12
N GLY A 29 3.46 -10.39 -6.27
CA GLY A 29 2.00 -10.19 -6.36
C GLY A 29 1.55 -8.75 -6.23
N PHE A 30 2.47 -7.79 -6.13
CA PHE A 30 2.14 -6.37 -6.00
C PHE A 30 1.54 -5.76 -7.28
N LYS A 31 1.56 -6.48 -8.40
CA LYS A 31 0.84 -6.09 -9.63
C LYS A 31 -0.69 -6.15 -9.49
N ASP A 32 -1.18 -6.88 -8.49
CA ASP A 32 -2.62 -7.04 -8.27
C ASP A 32 -3.24 -5.79 -7.61
N TYR A 33 -2.40 -4.91 -7.06
CA TYR A 33 -2.80 -3.69 -6.37
C TYR A 33 -2.70 -2.48 -7.29
N TRP A 34 -3.80 -1.74 -7.43
CA TRP A 34 -3.75 -0.43 -8.09
C TRP A 34 -3.23 0.65 -7.12
N LYS A 35 -3.37 0.41 -5.81
CA LYS A 35 -2.86 1.31 -4.76
C LYS A 35 -2.14 0.57 -3.66
N ILE A 36 -1.01 1.13 -3.25
CA ILE A 36 -0.25 0.72 -2.07
C ILE A 36 0.00 1.98 -1.24
N VAL A 37 -0.32 1.92 0.05
CA VAL A 37 -0.15 3.01 1.01
C VAL A 37 0.71 2.50 2.17
N PRO A 38 1.91 3.07 2.39
CA PRO A 38 2.68 2.79 3.59
C PRO A 38 1.90 3.19 4.83
N TYR A 39 1.84 2.31 5.83
CA TYR A 39 1.15 2.55 7.08
C TYR A 39 2.00 2.07 8.24
N ASP A 40 2.81 2.99 8.80
CA ASP A 40 3.79 2.68 9.85
C ASP A 40 4.70 1.51 9.43
N ASN A 41 4.78 0.43 10.21
CA ASN A 41 5.51 -0.80 9.86
C ASN A 41 4.62 -1.80 9.08
N SER A 42 3.76 -1.31 8.20
CA SER A 42 2.82 -2.12 7.43
C SER A 42 2.54 -1.49 6.06
N LEU A 43 1.90 -2.27 5.20
CA LEU A 43 1.36 -1.84 3.93
C LEU A 43 -0.15 -2.02 3.93
N LEU A 44 -0.85 -0.99 3.48
CA LEU A 44 -2.23 -1.08 3.03
C LEU A 44 -2.22 -1.20 1.52
N CYS A 45 -2.98 -2.15 0.98
CA CYS A 45 -3.04 -2.41 -0.45
C CYS A 45 -4.48 -2.51 -0.92
N ILE A 46 -4.81 -1.87 -2.04
CA ILE A 46 -6.14 -1.94 -2.65
C ILE A 46 -6.00 -2.67 -3.98
N ASP A 47 -6.70 -3.79 -4.12
CA ASP A 47 -6.70 -4.55 -5.37
C ASP A 47 -7.71 -4.03 -6.39
N GLY A 48 -7.63 -4.55 -7.62
CA GLY A 48 -8.52 -4.16 -8.72
C GLY A 48 -10.02 -4.39 -8.45
N SER A 49 -10.38 -5.25 -7.50
CA SER A 49 -11.77 -5.47 -7.09
C SER A 49 -12.24 -4.45 -6.05
N GLY A 50 -11.35 -3.62 -5.51
CA GLY A 50 -11.65 -2.66 -4.45
C GLY A 50 -11.56 -3.23 -3.04
N ASP A 51 -10.96 -4.42 -2.87
CA ASP A 51 -10.71 -4.97 -1.55
C ASP A 51 -9.51 -4.29 -0.90
N LEU A 52 -9.65 -3.89 0.37
CA LEU A 52 -8.58 -3.33 1.18
C LEU A 52 -7.88 -4.43 1.98
N TRP A 53 -6.57 -4.48 1.84
CA TRP A 53 -5.71 -5.47 2.46
C TRP A 53 -4.67 -4.82 3.36
N TYR A 54 -4.37 -5.48 4.47
CA TYR A 54 -3.34 -5.11 5.43
C TYR A 54 -2.26 -6.20 5.46
N MET A 55 -1.00 -5.77 5.41
CA MET A 55 0.17 -6.64 5.51
C MET A 55 1.19 -5.99 6.43
N THR A 56 1.64 -6.69 7.47
CA THR A 56 2.74 -6.20 8.30
C THR A 56 4.06 -6.25 7.54
N LEU A 57 4.99 -5.36 7.89
CA LEU A 57 6.35 -5.31 7.38
C LEU A 57 7.30 -5.11 8.55
N SER A 58 8.04 -6.16 8.92
CA SER A 58 8.99 -6.07 10.04
C SER A 58 10.12 -5.08 9.76
N ASP A 59 10.84 -4.67 10.80
CA ASP A 59 12.09 -3.87 10.67
C ASP A 59 13.17 -4.60 9.86
N SER A 60 13.08 -5.94 9.77
CA SER A 60 13.92 -6.80 8.93
C SER A 60 13.35 -7.04 7.53
N TYR A 61 12.32 -6.28 7.13
CA TYR A 61 11.67 -6.31 5.82
C TYR A 61 10.93 -7.61 5.49
N ALA A 62 10.53 -8.39 6.50
CA ALA A 62 9.69 -9.56 6.30
C ALA A 62 8.22 -9.14 6.17
N LEU A 63 7.58 -9.53 5.06
CA LEU A 63 6.16 -9.32 4.84
C LEU A 63 5.32 -10.37 5.59
N GLY A 64 4.31 -9.89 6.31
CA GLY A 64 3.28 -10.74 6.90
C GLY A 64 2.25 -11.24 5.88
N ALA A 65 1.32 -12.06 6.37
CA ALA A 65 0.20 -12.54 5.58
C ALA A 65 -0.74 -11.39 5.15
N ARG A 66 -1.41 -11.59 4.00
CA ARG A 66 -2.40 -10.65 3.45
C ARG A 66 -3.73 -10.82 4.21
N LEU A 67 -4.12 -9.81 4.99
CA LEU A 67 -5.39 -9.79 5.70
C LEU A 67 -6.38 -8.85 5.00
N LYS A 68 -7.55 -9.35 4.58
CA LYS A 68 -8.61 -8.49 4.05
C LYS A 68 -9.27 -7.76 5.21
N ILE A 69 -9.29 -6.45 5.15
CA ILE A 69 -9.90 -5.59 6.17
C ILE A 69 -10.97 -4.65 5.62
N GLY A 70 -11.28 -4.70 4.32
CA GLY A 70 -12.33 -3.87 3.74
C GLY A 70 -12.70 -4.21 2.30
N SER A 71 -13.74 -3.55 1.80
CA SER A 71 -14.28 -3.62 0.43
C SER A 71 -14.78 -2.25 -0.03
N GLY A 72 -15.00 -2.10 -1.34
CA GLY A 72 -15.62 -0.89 -1.93
C GLY A 72 -14.67 0.28 -2.16
N TRP A 73 -13.37 0.07 -2.01
CA TRP A 73 -12.34 1.11 -2.10
C TRP A 73 -11.99 1.55 -3.52
N ASN A 74 -12.45 0.80 -4.53
CA ASN A 74 -12.32 1.16 -5.95
C ASN A 74 -13.23 2.35 -6.36
N LYS A 75 -14.04 2.90 -5.46
CA LYS A 75 -14.76 4.17 -5.71
C LYS A 75 -13.83 5.39 -5.71
N TYR A 76 -12.61 5.25 -5.19
CA TYR A 76 -11.62 6.32 -5.12
C TYR A 76 -10.58 6.21 -6.23
N ILE A 77 -10.10 7.35 -6.70
CA ILE A 77 -9.00 7.45 -7.66
C ILE A 77 -7.64 7.59 -6.98
N ASP A 78 -7.63 8.02 -5.71
CA ASP A 78 -6.41 8.06 -4.89
C ASP A 78 -6.71 7.89 -3.40
N VAL A 79 -5.74 7.33 -2.66
CA VAL A 79 -5.79 7.13 -1.21
C VAL A 79 -4.43 7.44 -0.58
N ILE A 80 -4.40 8.27 0.46
CA ILE A 80 -3.14 8.77 1.04
C ILE A 80 -3.22 8.70 2.56
N LYS A 81 -2.14 8.29 3.22
CA LYS A 81 -2.04 8.33 4.68
C LYS A 81 -1.81 9.76 5.17
N GLN A 82 -2.56 10.18 6.18
CA GLN A 82 -2.36 11.42 6.94
C GLN A 82 -2.35 11.10 8.44
N GLY A 83 -1.18 11.00 9.05
CA GLY A 83 -1.07 10.53 10.44
C GLY A 83 -1.62 9.11 10.53
N SER A 84 -2.65 8.87 11.36
CA SER A 84 -3.40 7.60 11.41
C SER A 84 -4.58 7.53 10.44
N ALA A 85 -4.97 8.66 9.83
CA ALA A 85 -6.13 8.73 8.94
C ALA A 85 -5.79 8.33 7.50
N LEU A 86 -6.83 7.98 6.74
CA LEU A 86 -6.78 7.89 5.28
C LEU A 86 -7.55 9.06 4.66
N LEU A 87 -6.90 9.72 3.71
CA LEU A 87 -7.50 10.70 2.84
C LEU A 87 -7.77 10.06 1.48
N CYS A 88 -8.99 10.20 0.95
CA CYS A 88 -9.39 9.54 -0.28
C CYS A 88 -9.98 10.56 -1.25
N ILE A 89 -9.55 10.52 -2.50
CA ILE A 89 -10.04 11.40 -3.56
C ILE A 89 -10.99 10.59 -4.43
N ASP A 90 -12.22 11.07 -4.61
CA ASP A 90 -13.18 10.45 -5.52
C ASP A 90 -13.06 11.00 -6.96
N PRO A 91 -13.77 10.43 -7.96
CA PRO A 91 -13.71 10.90 -9.33
C PRO A 91 -14.20 12.33 -9.56
N ASN A 92 -14.97 12.91 -8.63
CA ASN A 92 -15.40 14.31 -8.68
C ASN A 92 -14.35 15.27 -8.11
N GLY A 93 -13.30 14.74 -7.48
CA GLY A 93 -12.26 15.52 -6.81
C GLY A 93 -12.59 15.86 -5.36
N ASP A 94 -13.65 15.28 -4.78
CA ASP A 94 -13.95 15.47 -3.37
C ASP A 94 -12.95 14.71 -2.51
N LEU A 95 -12.51 15.33 -1.41
CA LEU A 95 -11.57 14.77 -0.46
C LEU A 95 -12.32 14.26 0.78
N TRP A 96 -12.26 12.95 0.98
CA TRP A 96 -12.87 12.25 2.10
C TRP A 96 -11.80 11.91 3.14
N ARG A 97 -12.14 11.97 4.43
CA ARG A 97 -11.25 11.60 5.52
C ARG A 97 -11.85 10.49 6.37
N TYR A 98 -11.08 9.43 6.57
CA TYR A 98 -11.39 8.31 7.45
C TYR A 98 -10.44 8.29 8.64
N ASP A 99 -10.97 8.29 9.85
CA ASP A 99 -10.21 7.99 11.07
C ASP A 99 -9.87 6.51 11.13
N PHE A 100 -8.87 6.14 10.32
CA PHE A 100 -8.55 4.76 10.02
C PHE A 100 -7.90 4.03 11.19
N SER A 101 -8.20 2.73 11.29
CA SER A 101 -7.56 1.78 12.19
C SER A 101 -7.53 0.40 11.52
N PRO A 102 -6.37 -0.26 11.40
CA PRO A 102 -6.26 -1.58 10.76
C PRO A 102 -6.98 -2.70 11.54
N GLU A 103 -7.34 -2.46 12.80
CA GLU A 103 -8.06 -3.41 13.66
C GLU A 103 -9.58 -3.44 13.42
N LEU A 104 -10.09 -2.52 12.59
CA LEU A 104 -11.51 -2.41 12.29
C LEU A 104 -11.84 -2.86 10.86
N PRO A 105 -13.07 -3.37 10.61
CA PRO A 105 -13.53 -3.62 9.25
C PRO A 105 -13.92 -2.32 8.54
N TRP A 106 -13.51 -2.18 7.28
CA TRP A 106 -13.73 -1.01 6.44
C TRP A 106 -14.41 -1.36 5.12
N ASN A 107 -15.64 -1.84 5.22
CA ASN A 107 -16.51 -1.98 4.04
C ASN A 107 -17.17 -0.62 3.80
N ILE A 108 -16.89 -0.02 2.65
CA ILE A 108 -17.33 1.36 2.37
C ILE A 108 -18.27 1.46 1.18
N ASP A 109 -18.66 0.33 0.58
CA ASP A 109 -19.59 0.17 -0.54
C ASP A 109 -20.84 1.06 -0.42
#